data_AF-A0A9D9LR17-F1
#
_entry.id   AF-A0A9D9LR17-F1
#
_cell.length_a   1.000
_cell.length_b   1.000
_cell.length_c   1.000
_cell.angle_alpha   90.00
_cell.angle_beta   90.00
_cell.angle_gamma   90.00
#
_symmetry.space_group_name_H-M   'P 1'
#
loop_
_entity.id
_entity.type
_entity.pdbx_description
1 polymer ?
#
loop_
_entity_poly.entity_id
_entity_poly.type
_entity_poly.pdbx_seq_one_letter_code
_entity_poly.pdbx_strand_id
1 'polypeptide(L)'
;ISQFADLDAVLDFAYDAKISGKYLDAVDAYEGAIEKYENDPYLPFLFIDLGNVHKAQGEYNAAIDVYEKAVNMPNIQKDLNILRSFEENIDYLKALKIVLRKHKAEHKPFGEIDEAILKEVEGSLNK
;
A
#
# COMPACT_ATOMS: atom_id res chain seq x y z
N ILE A 1 11.89 19.16 -12.30
CA ILE A 1 11.54 20.35 -11.49
C ILE A 1 10.37 19.91 -10.62
N SER A 2 10.55 19.79 -9.30
CA SER A 2 9.56 19.18 -8.41
C SER A 2 8.30 20.07 -8.38
N GLN A 3 7.15 19.53 -8.77
CA GLN A 3 5.87 20.28 -8.83
C GLN A 3 5.32 20.66 -7.44
N PHE A 4 5.92 20.12 -6.38
CA PHE A 4 5.51 20.33 -4.99
C PHE A 4 6.62 20.99 -4.18
N ALA A 5 6.23 21.89 -3.28
CA ALA A 5 7.16 22.67 -2.46
C ALA A 5 7.90 21.79 -1.43
N ASP A 6 7.17 20.91 -0.75
CA ASP A 6 7.65 20.04 0.32
C ASP A 6 6.87 18.71 0.33
N LEU A 7 7.15 17.85 1.31
CA LEU A 7 6.50 16.55 1.45
C LEU A 7 5.01 16.70 1.77
N ASP A 8 4.65 17.63 2.65
CA ASP A 8 3.25 17.87 3.06
C ASP A 8 2.39 18.22 1.84
N ALA A 9 2.88 19.08 0.95
CA ALA A 9 2.17 19.40 -0.29
C ALA A 9 1.97 18.18 -1.21
N VAL A 10 2.90 17.22 -1.21
CA VAL A 10 2.74 15.96 -1.94
C VAL A 10 1.66 15.09 -1.30
N LEU A 11 1.68 14.98 0.03
CA LEU A 11 0.75 14.16 0.80
C LEU A 11 -0.69 14.66 0.63
N ASP A 12 -0.91 15.97 0.77
CA ASP A 12 -2.23 16.59 0.59
C ASP A 12 -2.77 16.32 -0.82
N PHE A 13 -1.95 16.56 -1.85
CA PHE A 13 -2.35 16.31 -3.23
C PHE A 13 -2.65 14.83 -3.49
N ALA A 14 -1.78 13.93 -3.04
CA ALA A 14 -1.92 12.49 -3.31
C ALA A 14 -3.12 11.90 -2.56
N TYR A 15 -3.39 12.39 -1.35
CA TYR A 15 -4.58 12.04 -0.58
C TYR A 15 -5.86 12.50 -1.29
N ASP A 16 -5.92 13.76 -1.72
CA ASP A 16 -7.06 14.33 -2.44
C ASP A 16 -7.31 13.62 -3.77
N ALA A 17 -6.23 13.30 -4.49
CA ALA A 17 -6.28 12.53 -5.72
C ALA A 17 -6.86 11.12 -5.47
N LYS A 18 -6.38 10.41 -4.44
CA LYS A 18 -6.89 9.08 -4.05
C LYS A 18 -8.39 9.11 -3.75
N ILE A 19 -8.86 10.03 -2.89
CA ILE A 19 -10.28 10.07 -2.51
C ILE A 19 -11.17 10.53 -3.67
N SER A 20 -10.61 11.27 -4.64
CA SER A 20 -11.29 11.68 -5.87
C SER A 20 -11.27 10.62 -6.97
N GLY A 21 -10.70 9.44 -6.71
CA GLY A 21 -10.55 8.36 -7.70
C GLY A 21 -9.51 8.64 -8.78
N LYS A 22 -8.71 9.70 -8.64
CA LYS A 22 -7.58 10.04 -9.54
C LYS A 22 -6.36 9.24 -9.15
N TYR A 23 -6.46 7.92 -9.25
CA TYR A 23 -5.45 7.04 -8.71
C TYR A 23 -4.10 7.15 -9.41
N LEU A 24 -4.08 7.44 -10.72
CA LEU A 24 -2.83 7.66 -11.45
C LEU A 24 -2.05 8.84 -10.88
N ASP A 25 -2.73 9.98 -10.67
CA ASP A 25 -2.13 11.18 -10.07
C ASP A 25 -1.60 10.90 -8.65
N ALA A 26 -2.33 10.12 -7.85
CA ALA A 26 -1.91 9.74 -6.51
C ALA A 26 -0.67 8.82 -6.54
N VAL A 27 -0.65 7.83 -7.44
CA VAL A 27 0.50 6.93 -7.63
C VAL A 27 1.74 7.75 -8.03
N ASP A 28 1.63 8.57 -9.08
CA ASP A 28 2.75 9.38 -9.57
C ASP A 28 3.31 10.31 -8.47
N ALA A 29 2.43 10.89 -7.66
CA ALA A 29 2.81 11.76 -6.54
C ALA A 29 3.56 10.98 -5.44
N TYR A 30 3.04 9.83 -5.00
CA TYR A 30 3.69 9.02 -3.97
C TYR A 30 5.01 8.39 -4.46
N GLU A 31 5.07 7.92 -5.70
CA GLU A 31 6.33 7.39 -6.27
C GLU A 31 7.41 8.47 -6.34
N GLY A 32 7.05 9.67 -6.82
CA GLY A 32 7.96 10.82 -6.81
C GLY A 32 8.40 11.24 -5.40
N ALA A 33 7.52 11.12 -4.40
CA ALA A 33 7.88 11.36 -3.00
C ALA A 33 8.86 10.30 -2.47
N ILE A 34 8.62 9.02 -2.75
CA ILE A 34 9.50 7.92 -2.32
C ILE A 34 10.92 8.11 -2.86
N GLU A 35 11.05 8.53 -4.11
CA GLU A 35 12.36 8.82 -4.72
C GLU A 35 13.04 10.06 -4.12
N LYS A 36 12.28 11.15 -3.91
CA LYS A 36 12.83 12.42 -3.42
C LYS A 36 13.16 12.39 -1.92
N TYR A 37 12.39 11.64 -1.15
CA TYR A 37 12.42 11.62 0.32
C TYR A 37 12.88 10.25 0.87
N GLU A 38 13.75 9.53 0.15
CA GLU A 38 14.22 8.19 0.52
C GLU A 38 14.94 8.10 1.89
N ASN A 39 15.43 9.22 2.42
CA ASN A 39 16.07 9.31 3.73
C ASN A 39 15.19 9.96 4.80
N ASP A 40 13.96 10.34 4.45
CA ASP A 40 13.02 10.95 5.38
C ASP A 40 12.43 9.89 6.33
N PRO A 41 12.30 10.19 7.64
CA PRO A 41 11.63 9.28 8.59
C PRO A 41 10.21 8.89 8.20
N TYR A 42 9.55 9.69 7.34
CA TYR A 42 8.21 9.43 6.85
C TYR A 42 8.15 8.41 5.70
N LEU A 43 9.29 7.98 5.13
CA LEU A 43 9.33 7.03 4.02
C LEU A 43 8.44 5.77 4.21
N PRO A 44 8.41 5.10 5.38
CA PRO A 44 7.53 3.94 5.57
C PRO A 44 6.05 4.26 5.29
N PHE A 45 5.59 5.44 5.69
CA PHE A 45 4.20 5.85 5.48
C PHE A 45 3.89 6.11 4.01
N LEU A 46 4.86 6.61 3.23
CA LEU A 46 4.70 6.77 1.77
C LEU A 46 4.44 5.44 1.08
N PHE A 47 5.18 4.39 1.45
CA PHE A 47 4.93 3.05 0.93
C PHE A 47 3.55 2.51 1.35
N ILE A 48 3.15 2.72 2.61
CA ILE A 48 1.82 2.34 3.12
C ILE A 48 0.72 3.04 2.32
N ASP A 49 0.84 4.33 2.07
CA ASP A 49 -0.17 5.11 1.37
C ASP A 49 -0.25 4.73 -0.11
N LEU A 50 0.88 4.52 -0.78
CA LEU A 50 0.89 4.01 -2.15
C LEU A 50 0.25 2.62 -2.24
N GLY A 51 0.56 1.72 -1.30
CA GLY A 51 -0.10 0.42 -1.20
C GLY A 51 -1.62 0.54 -0.99
N ASN A 52 -2.06 1.52 -0.19
CA ASN A 52 -3.47 1.81 0.01
C ASN A 52 -4.16 2.37 -1.25
N VAL A 53 -3.46 3.14 -2.09
CA VAL A 53 -3.98 3.58 -3.40
C VAL A 53 -4.25 2.39 -4.31
N HIS A 54 -3.35 1.40 -4.35
CA HIS A 54 -3.56 0.18 -5.12
C HIS A 54 -4.67 -0.71 -4.53
N LYS A 55 -4.71 -0.87 -3.20
CA LYS A 55 -5.80 -1.59 -2.52
C LYS A 55 -7.18 -0.97 -2.79
N ALA A 56 -7.27 0.36 -2.84
CA ALA A 56 -8.51 1.07 -3.19
C ALA A 56 -8.99 0.79 -4.62
N GLN A 57 -8.10 0.33 -5.50
CA GLN A 57 -8.43 -0.09 -6.87
C GLN A 57 -8.68 -1.60 -7.00
N GLY A 58 -8.49 -2.37 -5.92
CA GLY A 58 -8.48 -3.84 -6.00
C GLY A 58 -7.21 -4.41 -6.64
N GLU A 59 -6.18 -3.58 -6.84
CA GLU A 59 -4.92 -3.95 -7.48
C GLU A 59 -3.92 -4.54 -6.46
N TYR A 60 -4.27 -5.69 -5.89
CA TYR A 60 -3.51 -6.30 -4.80
C TYR A 60 -2.10 -6.76 -5.19
N ASN A 61 -1.85 -7.07 -6.47
CA ASN A 61 -0.49 -7.37 -6.92
C ASN A 61 0.40 -6.14 -6.81
N ALA A 62 -0.04 -5.00 -7.34
CA ALA A 62 0.72 -3.75 -7.27
C ALA A 62 0.94 -3.31 -5.81
N ALA A 63 -0.05 -3.47 -4.94
CA ALA A 63 0.12 -3.21 -3.51
C ALA A 63 1.21 -4.11 -2.87
N ILE A 64 1.27 -5.39 -3.24
CA ILE A 64 2.33 -6.30 -2.79
C ILE A 64 3.69 -5.84 -3.33
N ASP A 65 3.79 -5.51 -4.62
CA ASP A 65 5.04 -5.07 -5.24
C ASP A 65 5.60 -3.80 -4.56
N VAL A 66 4.71 -2.88 -4.16
CA VAL A 66 5.07 -1.67 -3.40
C VAL A 66 5.66 -2.03 -2.03
N TYR A 67 5.05 -2.96 -1.29
CA TYR A 67 5.58 -3.39 -0.01
C TYR A 67 6.84 -4.24 -0.15
N GLU A 68 6.95 -5.05 -1.20
CA GLU A 68 8.18 -5.78 -1.53
C GLU A 68 9.33 -4.82 -1.88
N LYS A 69 9.05 -3.67 -2.52
CA LYS A 69 10.04 -2.59 -2.66
C LYS A 69 10.42 -2.02 -1.30
N ALA A 70 9.47 -1.80 -0.40
CA ALA A 70 9.71 -1.24 0.94
C ALA A 70 10.64 -2.12 1.80
N VAL A 71 10.41 -3.45 1.85
CA VAL A 71 11.27 -4.37 2.63
C VAL A 71 12.71 -4.44 2.11
N ASN A 72 12.95 -4.06 0.85
CA ASN A 72 14.28 -4.00 0.26
C ASN A 72 14.99 -2.65 0.50
N MET A 73 14.35 -1.68 1.14
CA MET A 73 14.97 -0.37 1.42
C MET A 73 15.90 -0.44 2.64
N PRO A 74 17.17 0.03 2.53
CA PRO A 74 18.14 -0.06 3.63
C PRO A 74 17.73 0.64 4.94
N ASN A 75 16.93 1.70 4.87
CA ASN A 75 16.42 2.39 6.06
C ASN A 75 15.27 1.63 6.72
N ILE A 76 14.43 0.95 5.95
CA ILE A 76 13.37 0.07 6.46
C ILE A 76 13.99 -1.15 7.15
N GLN A 77 14.99 -1.79 6.54
CA GLN A 77 15.64 -2.99 7.12
C GLN A 77 16.32 -2.75 8.48
N LYS A 78 16.67 -1.50 8.81
CA LYS A 78 17.28 -1.15 10.09
C LYS A 78 16.26 -1.14 11.23
N ASP A 79 14.98 -0.91 10.94
CA ASP A 79 13.90 -0.96 11.91
C ASP A 79 13.11 -2.26 11.75
N LEU A 80 13.43 -3.24 12.60
CA LEU A 80 12.82 -4.57 12.55
C LEU A 80 11.32 -4.57 12.81
N ASN A 81 10.78 -3.54 13.48
CA ASN A 81 9.33 -3.45 13.71
C ASN A 81 8.63 -2.99 12.43
N ILE A 82 9.19 -2.00 11.73
CA ILE A 82 8.65 -1.53 10.46
C ILE A 82 8.81 -2.63 9.39
N LEU A 83 9.97 -3.27 9.31
CA LEU A 83 10.21 -4.39 8.39
C LEU A 83 9.17 -5.50 8.57
N ARG A 84 8.98 -5.97 9.80
CA ARG A 84 7.97 -7.00 10.12
C ARG A 84 6.57 -6.56 9.73
N SER A 85 6.22 -5.30 9.98
CA SER A 85 4.89 -4.78 9.61
C SER A 85 4.64 -4.85 8.10
N PHE A 86 5.66 -4.56 7.27
CA PHE A 86 5.52 -4.73 5.81
C PHE A 86 5.41 -6.20 5.40
N GLU A 87 6.21 -7.11 6.01
CA GLU A 87 6.12 -8.54 5.76
C GLU A 87 4.72 -9.09 6.10
N GLU A 88 4.16 -8.70 7.25
CA GLU A 88 2.81 -9.05 7.67
C GLU A 88 1.74 -8.51 6.69
N ASN A 89 1.92 -7.28 6.19
CA ASN A 89 1.04 -6.73 5.16
C ASN A 89 1.11 -7.52 3.85
N ILE A 90 2.31 -7.93 3.42
CA ILE A 90 2.51 -8.75 2.22
C ILE A 90 1.79 -10.09 2.38
N ASP A 91 1.99 -10.77 3.51
CA ASP A 91 1.37 -12.06 3.80
C ASP A 91 -0.16 -11.95 3.86
N TYR A 92 -0.66 -10.89 4.50
CA TYR A 92 -2.09 -10.59 4.52
C TYR A 92 -2.66 -10.40 3.10
N LEU A 93 -1.99 -9.62 2.24
CA LEU A 93 -2.46 -9.40 0.87
C LEU A 93 -2.37 -10.68 0.01
N LYS A 94 -1.37 -11.54 0.23
CA LYS A 94 -1.28 -12.86 -0.41
C LYS A 94 -2.46 -13.75 -0.01
N ALA A 95 -2.78 -13.82 1.27
CA ALA A 95 -3.94 -14.56 1.77
C ALA A 95 -5.27 -13.97 1.24
N LEU A 96 -5.40 -12.64 1.26
CA LEU A 96 -6.56 -11.92 0.75
C LEU A 96 -6.86 -12.29 -0.70
N LYS A 97 -5.85 -12.27 -1.58
CA LYS A 97 -6.02 -12.65 -2.99
C LYS A 97 -6.53 -14.08 -3.18
N ILE A 98 -6.05 -15.03 -2.36
CA ILE A 98 -6.50 -16.42 -2.44
C ILE A 98 -7.97 -16.52 -2.07
N VAL A 99 -8.38 -15.86 -0.98
CA VAL A 99 -9.77 -15.86 -0.53
C VAL A 99 -10.67 -15.12 -1.53
N LEU A 100 -10.26 -13.95 -2.03
CA LEU A 100 -11.02 -13.22 -3.05
C LEU A 100 -11.25 -14.05 -4.31
N ARG A 101 -10.25 -14.81 -4.77
CA ARG A 101 -10.40 -15.75 -5.90
C ARG A 101 -11.44 -16.84 -5.61
N LYS A 102 -11.45 -17.41 -4.40
CA LYS A 102 -12.47 -18.39 -3.98
C LYS A 102 -13.89 -17.81 -4.06
N HIS A 103 -14.03 -16.51 -3.77
CA HIS A 103 -15.30 -15.77 -3.83
C HIS A 103 -15.57 -15.08 -5.17
N LYS A 104 -14.70 -15.25 -6.19
CA LYS A 104 -14.79 -14.57 -7.50
C LYS A 104 -14.85 -13.04 -7.40
N ALA A 105 -14.06 -12.48 -6.48
CA ALA A 105 -14.03 -11.06 -6.14
C ALA A 105 -12.61 -10.46 -6.23
N GLU A 106 -11.75 -11.01 -7.11
CA GLU A 106 -10.32 -10.69 -7.19
C GLU A 106 -9.98 -9.21 -7.33
N HIS A 107 -10.83 -8.44 -8.02
CA HIS A 107 -10.63 -7.02 -8.30
C HIS A 107 -11.53 -6.12 -7.43
N LYS A 108 -12.21 -6.66 -6.44
CA LYS A 108 -13.07 -5.87 -5.56
C LYS A 108 -12.19 -4.88 -4.77
N PRO A 109 -12.47 -3.56 -4.79
CA PRO A 109 -11.77 -2.58 -3.97
C PRO A 109 -11.74 -2.97 -2.50
N PHE A 110 -10.63 -2.73 -1.80
CA PHE A 110 -10.46 -3.18 -0.42
C PHE A 110 -11.55 -2.67 0.52
N GLY A 111 -11.96 -1.40 0.35
CA GLY A 111 -13.01 -0.78 1.16
C GLY A 111 -14.41 -1.33 0.91
N GLU A 112 -14.59 -2.14 -0.13
CA GLU A 112 -15.88 -2.75 -0.51
C GLU A 112 -15.94 -4.25 -0.18
N ILE A 113 -14.87 -4.83 0.39
CA ILE A 113 -14.82 -6.24 0.76
C ILE A 113 -15.71 -6.51 1.96
N ASP A 114 -16.53 -7.54 1.85
CA ASP A 114 -17.43 -7.98 2.90
C ASP A 114 -16.64 -8.46 4.14
N GLU A 115 -17.09 -8.07 5.34
CA GLU A 115 -16.43 -8.43 6.61
C GLU A 115 -16.23 -9.94 6.77
N ALA A 116 -17.17 -10.75 6.26
CA ALA A 116 -17.07 -12.21 6.29
C ALA A 116 -15.86 -12.74 5.49
N ILE A 117 -15.53 -12.11 4.36
CA ILE A 117 -14.34 -12.44 3.55
C ILE A 117 -13.08 -12.05 4.34
N LEU A 118 -13.05 -10.87 4.96
CA LEU A 118 -11.90 -10.42 5.74
C LEU A 118 -11.62 -11.36 6.93
N LYS A 119 -12.65 -11.82 7.65
CA LYS A 119 -12.51 -12.83 8.71
C LYS A 119 -11.99 -14.17 8.20
N GLU A 120 -12.37 -14.58 6.99
CA GLU A 120 -11.83 -15.79 6.37
C GLU A 120 -10.32 -15.65 6.08
N VAL A 121 -9.87 -14.46 5.66
CA VAL A 121 -8.44 -14.15 5.48
C VAL A 121 -7.69 -14.25 6.79
N GLU A 122 -8.18 -13.60 7.85
CA GLU A 122 -7.58 -13.66 9.20
C GLU A 122 -7.50 -15.10 9.71
N GLY A 123 -8.56 -15.88 9.50
CA GLY A 123 -8.59 -17.30 9.85
C GLY A 123 -7.63 -18.18 9.03
N SER A 124 -7.14 -17.71 7.88
CA SER A 124 -6.16 -18.41 7.06
C SER A 124 -4.71 -18.17 7.50
N LEU A 125 -4.44 -17.04 8.16
CA LEU A 125 -3.10 -16.65 8.66
C LEU A 125 -2.76 -17.31 10.02
N ASN A 126 -3.78 -17.66 10.81
CA ASN A 126 -3.63 -18.19 12.17
C ASN A 126 -3.57 -19.73 12.25
N LYS A 127 -3.25 -20.43 11.15
CA LYS A 127 -3.22 -21.90 11.06
C LYS A 127 -1.80 -22.43 10.97
#